data_AF-A0A529HWR2-F1
#
_entry.id   AF-A0A529HWR2-F1
#
_cell.length_a   1.000
_cell.length_b   1.000
_cell.length_c   1.000
_cell.angle_alpha   90.00
_cell.angle_beta   90.00
_cell.angle_gamma   90.00
#
_symmetry.space_group_name_H-M   'P 1'
#
loop_
_entity.id
_entity.type
_entity.pdbx_description
1 polymer ?
#
loop_
_entity_poly.entity_id
_entity_poly.type
_entity_poly.pdbx_seq_one_letter_code
_entity_poly.pdbx_strand_id
1 'polypeptide(L)'
;MDEAGVVDAVVVGAGWAGLGVSYALAQADMRHCVLERGRVGETWRTQRWDSFHFNLPNMYSVMPGDSYDGADPEGFMTHTGFVTLLEDYAR
;
A
#
# COMPACT_ATOMS: atom_id res chain seq x y z
N MET A 1 29.60 -18.89 0.90
CA MET A 1 28.19 -19.27 0.70
C MET A 1 27.42 -18.11 1.30
N ASP A 2 26.98 -17.19 0.46
CA ASP A 2 26.28 -15.98 0.93
C ASP A 2 25.00 -16.39 1.68
N GLU A 3 24.69 -15.72 2.79
CA GLU A 3 23.45 -15.88 3.58
C GLU A 3 22.21 -15.34 2.82
N ALA A 4 22.09 -15.66 1.54
CA ALA A 4 20.88 -15.43 0.76
C ALA A 4 19.80 -16.42 1.23
N GLY A 5 19.05 -16.10 2.28
CA GLY A 5 17.88 -16.92 2.62
C GLY A 5 17.06 -16.53 3.85
N VAL A 6 17.63 -15.89 4.86
CA VAL A 6 16.88 -15.56 6.08
C VAL A 6 16.55 -14.07 6.11
N VAL A 7 15.26 -13.76 6.09
CA VAL A 7 14.72 -12.41 6.35
C VAL A 7 14.35 -12.28 7.83
N ASP A 8 14.42 -11.07 8.36
CA ASP A 8 14.04 -10.77 9.74
C ASP A 8 12.51 -10.81 9.92
N ALA A 9 11.76 -10.51 8.86
CA ALA A 9 10.30 -10.57 8.84
C ALA A 9 9.73 -10.94 7.47
N VAL A 10 8.56 -11.56 7.49
CA VAL A 10 7.70 -11.75 6.30
C VAL A 10 6.38 -11.04 6.56
N VAL A 11 6.03 -10.09 5.71
CA VAL A 11 4.73 -9.41 5.75
C VAL A 11 3.77 -10.16 4.83
N VAL A 12 2.67 -10.64 5.38
CA VAL A 12 1.64 -11.35 4.62
C VAL A 12 0.51 -10.38 4.26
N GLY A 13 0.41 -10.04 2.98
CA GLY A 13 -0.55 -9.12 2.38
C GLY A 13 0.11 -7.85 1.86
N ALA A 14 -0.11 -7.51 0.58
CA ALA A 14 0.34 -6.27 -0.06
C ALA A 14 -0.82 -5.28 -0.24
N GLY A 15 -1.63 -5.13 0.81
CA GLY A 15 -2.60 -4.04 0.94
C GLY A 15 -2.00 -2.84 1.68
N TRP A 16 -2.85 -1.85 1.97
CA TRP A 16 -2.47 -0.63 2.69
C TRP A 16 -1.63 -0.89 3.94
N ALA A 17 -2.11 -1.75 4.84
CA ALA A 17 -1.42 -2.06 6.08
C ALA A 17 -0.06 -2.74 5.85
N GLY A 18 0.00 -3.71 4.94
CA GLY A 18 1.24 -4.46 4.67
C GLY A 18 2.33 -3.60 4.07
N LEU A 19 1.98 -2.72 3.12
CA LEU A 19 2.92 -1.75 2.56
C LEU A 19 3.39 -0.72 3.62
N GLY A 20 2.50 -0.29 4.51
CA GLY A 20 2.87 0.58 5.64
C GLY A 20 3.85 -0.09 6.61
N VAL A 21 3.66 -1.38 6.91
CA VAL A 21 4.59 -2.17 7.74
C VAL A 21 5.92 -2.37 7.02
N SER A 22 5.90 -2.68 5.72
CA SER A 22 7.11 -2.82 4.90
C SER A 22 7.96 -1.55 4.94
N TYR A 23 7.35 -0.38 4.81
CA TYR A 23 8.04 0.90 4.96
C TYR A 23 8.70 1.05 6.33
N ALA A 24 7.97 0.77 7.42
CA ALA A 24 8.52 0.88 8.77
C ALA A 24 9.71 -0.07 9.00
N LEU A 25 9.64 -1.30 8.46
CA LEU A 25 10.74 -2.27 8.52
C LEU A 25 11.96 -1.81 7.71
N ALA A 26 11.75 -1.23 6.53
CA ALA A 26 12.82 -0.64 5.72
C ALA A 26 13.51 0.51 6.46
N GLN A 27 12.73 1.40 7.09
CA GLN A 27 13.26 2.50 7.90
C GLN A 27 14.04 2.04 9.14
N ALA A 28 13.77 0.82 9.61
CA ALA A 28 14.47 0.18 10.72
C ALA A 28 15.65 -0.70 10.29
N ASP A 29 16.04 -0.67 9.00
CA ASP A 29 17.11 -1.50 8.42
C ASP A 29 16.88 -3.02 8.61
N MET A 30 15.62 -3.46 8.62
CA MET A 30 15.25 -4.87 8.76
C MET A 30 15.01 -5.49 7.38
N ARG A 31 15.69 -6.60 7.09
CA ARG A 31 15.49 -7.37 5.86
C ARG A 31 14.12 -8.04 5.92
N HIS A 32 13.28 -7.76 4.95
CA HIS A 32 11.95 -8.35 4.90
C HIS A 32 11.48 -8.55 3.46
N CYS A 33 10.44 -9.37 3.30
CA CYS A 33 9.70 -9.47 2.05
C CYS A 33 8.20 -9.37 2.30
N VAL A 34 7.46 -8.96 1.27
CA VAL A 34 6.00 -8.88 1.29
C VAL A 34 5.46 -9.95 0.35
N LEU A 35 4.54 -10.78 0.85
CA LEU A 35 3.89 -11.82 0.07
C LEU A 35 2.40 -11.52 -0.06
N GLU A 36 1.92 -11.44 -1.29
CA GLU A 36 0.50 -11.27 -1.61
C GLU A 36 0.00 -12.45 -2.43
N ARG A 37 -1.24 -12.86 -2.18
CA ARG A 37 -1.90 -13.94 -2.90
C ARG A 37 -2.28 -13.51 -4.32
N GLY A 38 -2.70 -12.26 -4.49
CA GLY A 38 -3.04 -11.67 -5.79
C GLY A 38 -2.04 -10.61 -6.23
N ARG A 39 -2.55 -9.44 -6.61
CA ARG A 39 -1.74 -8.25 -6.90
C ARG A 39 -1.73 -7.31 -5.71
N VAL A 40 -0.83 -6.31 -5.74
CA VAL A 40 -0.90 -5.16 -4.82
C VAL A 40 -2.32 -4.59 -4.82
N GLY A 41 -2.88 -4.44 -3.62
CA GLY A 41 -4.24 -3.94 -3.41
C GLY A 41 -5.37 -4.85 -3.91
N GLU A 42 -5.17 -6.18 -4.07
CA GLU A 42 -6.15 -7.08 -4.70
C GLU A 42 -7.58 -6.96 -4.15
N THR A 43 -7.78 -6.87 -2.83
CA THR A 43 -9.11 -6.68 -2.23
C THR A 43 -9.79 -5.39 -2.70
N TRP A 44 -9.04 -4.30 -2.87
CA TRP A 44 -9.59 -3.04 -3.36
C TRP A 44 -9.94 -3.13 -4.84
N ARG A 45 -9.16 -3.90 -5.60
CA ARG A 45 -9.33 -4.06 -7.04
C ARG A 45 -10.52 -4.93 -7.43
N THR A 46 -10.75 -6.03 -6.71
CA THR A 46 -11.71 -7.06 -7.15
C THR A 46 -12.89 -7.28 -6.21
N GLN A 47 -12.85 -6.71 -5.01
CA GLN A 47 -13.90 -6.89 -3.99
C GLN A 47 -14.55 -5.57 -3.59
N ARG A 48 -14.56 -4.60 -4.50
CA ARG A 48 -15.28 -3.32 -4.37
C ARG A 48 -16.24 -3.17 -5.55
N TRP A 49 -17.31 -2.40 -5.34
CA TRP A 49 -18.28 -2.07 -6.37
C TRP A 49 -17.82 -0.84 -7.16
N ASP A 50 -18.29 -0.71 -8.41
CA ASP A 50 -17.80 0.33 -9.33
C ASP A 50 -17.96 1.76 -8.79
N SER A 51 -19.04 2.03 -8.07
CA SER A 51 -19.30 3.34 -7.45
C SER A 51 -18.66 3.54 -6.07
N PHE A 52 -17.77 2.64 -5.63
CA PHE A 52 -17.10 2.76 -4.35
C PHE A 52 -16.17 3.98 -4.30
N HIS A 53 -16.36 4.80 -3.27
CA HIS A 53 -15.49 5.92 -2.91
C HIS A 53 -15.13 5.85 -1.43
N PHE A 54 -13.99 6.41 -1.08
CA PHE A 54 -13.57 6.57 0.32
C PHE A 54 -14.53 7.47 1.07
N ASN A 55 -14.64 7.27 2.38
CA ASN A 55 -15.48 8.09 3.26
C ASN A 55 -14.70 9.26 3.90
N LEU A 56 -13.44 9.44 3.50
CA LEU A 56 -12.54 10.50 3.98
C LEU A 56 -11.97 11.26 2.78
N PRO A 57 -11.73 12.57 2.92
CA PRO A 57 -11.05 13.36 1.91
C PRO A 57 -9.70 12.77 1.48
N ASN A 58 -9.36 12.96 0.21
CA ASN A 58 -8.13 12.46 -0.41
C ASN A 58 -6.87 12.88 0.35
N MET A 59 -6.84 14.11 0.89
CA MET A 59 -5.70 14.63 1.65
C MET A 59 -5.36 13.81 2.91
N TYR A 60 -6.31 13.01 3.42
CA TYR A 60 -6.08 12.11 4.56
C TYR A 60 -5.72 10.68 4.15
N SER A 61 -5.77 10.37 2.86
CA SER A 61 -5.51 9.03 2.31
C SER A 61 -4.06 8.91 1.80
N VAL A 62 -3.09 9.18 2.67
CA VAL A 62 -1.65 9.13 2.37
C VAL A 62 -0.95 7.96 3.06
N MET A 63 0.17 7.52 2.50
CA MET A 63 1.03 6.49 3.09
C MET A 63 2.12 7.11 4.00
N PRO A 64 2.72 6.33 4.91
CA PRO A 64 3.90 6.77 5.65
C PRO A 64 5.03 7.26 4.72
N GLY A 65 5.58 8.45 4.99
CA GLY A 65 6.64 9.03 4.16
C GLY A 65 6.17 9.69 2.87
N ASP A 66 4.88 9.56 2.53
CA ASP A 66 4.27 10.18 1.36
C ASP A 66 3.55 11.49 1.70
N SER A 67 3.23 12.29 0.68
CA SER A 67 2.48 13.53 0.80
C SER A 67 1.46 13.66 -0.33
N TYR A 68 0.26 14.17 -0.01
CA TYR A 68 -0.76 14.37 -1.03
C TYR A 68 -0.38 15.50 -2.00
N ASP A 69 -0.29 15.18 -3.29
CA ASP A 69 0.06 16.09 -4.39
C ASP A 69 -1.04 16.20 -5.47
N GLY A 70 -2.19 15.55 -5.24
CA GLY A 70 -3.32 15.54 -6.17
C GLY A 70 -4.07 16.87 -6.25
N ALA A 71 -4.85 17.04 -7.31
CA ALA A 71 -5.56 18.28 -7.60
C ALA A 71 -6.88 18.48 -6.82
N ASP A 72 -7.37 17.46 -6.11
CA ASP A 72 -8.68 17.48 -5.42
C ASP A 72 -8.57 16.96 -3.96
N PRO A 73 -8.01 17.76 -3.04
CA PRO A 73 -7.73 17.33 -1.65
C PRO A 73 -8.99 17.01 -0.85
N GLU A 74 -10.11 17.68 -1.13
CA GLU A 74 -11.40 17.49 -0.45
C GLU A 74 -12.27 16.41 -1.11
N GLY A 75 -11.90 15.95 -2.30
CA GLY A 75 -12.57 14.86 -3.00
C GLY A 75 -12.43 13.50 -2.31
N PHE A 76 -13.13 12.50 -2.83
CA PHE A 76 -13.18 11.15 -2.28
C PHE A 76 -12.63 10.14 -3.28
N MET A 77 -11.59 9.40 -2.91
CA MET A 77 -10.86 8.52 -3.82
C MET A 77 -11.71 7.32 -4.24
N THR A 78 -11.67 6.95 -5.51
CA THR A 78 -12.27 5.70 -5.99
C THR A 78 -11.42 4.50 -5.56
N HIS A 79 -12.01 3.30 -5.57
CA HIS A 79 -11.25 2.07 -5.34
C HIS A 79 -10.08 1.89 -6.34
N THR A 80 -10.27 2.27 -7.61
CA THR A 80 -9.21 2.20 -8.62
C THR A 80 -8.11 3.22 -8.38
N GLY A 81 -8.46 4.45 -8.01
CA GLY A 81 -7.49 5.47 -7.61
C GLY A 81 -6.64 5.01 -6.42
N PHE A 82 -7.27 4.37 -5.45
CA PHE A 82 -6.55 3.82 -4.29
C PHE A 82 -5.61 2.67 -4.67
N VAL A 83 -6.01 1.82 -5.62
CA VAL A 83 -5.12 0.78 -6.15
C VAL A 83 -3.90 1.39 -6.83
N THR A 84 -4.07 2.45 -7.63
CA THR A 84 -2.95 3.16 -8.26
C THR A 84 -2.00 3.74 -7.21
N LEU A 85 -2.53 4.37 -6.16
CA LEU A 85 -1.73 4.87 -5.03
C LEU A 85 -0.88 3.76 -4.39
N LEU A 86 -1.47 2.59 -4.12
CA LEU A 86 -0.72 1.46 -3.54
C LEU A 86 0.34 0.89 -4.50
N GLU A 87 0.06 0.84 -5.79
CA GLU A 87 1.02 0.39 -6.81
C GLU A 87 2.20 1.35 -6.96
N ASP A 88 1.94 2.66 -6.94
CA ASP A 88 2.98 3.68 -7.01
C ASP A 88 3.84 3.68 -5.74
N TYR A 89 3.23 3.52 -4.56
CA TYR A 89 3.95 3.41 -3.29
C TYR A 89 4.82 2.15 -3.19
N ALA A 90 4.48 1.08 -3.89
CA ALA A 90 5.23 -0.18 -3.86
C ALA A 90 6.44 -0.22 -4.81
N ARG A 91 6.70 0.87 -5.56
CA ARG A 91 7.87 1.01 -6.45
C ARG A 91 9.10 1.47 -5.70
#